data_AF-A0A534PIZ0-F1
#
_entry.id   AF-A0A534PIZ0-F1
#
_cell.length_a   1.000
_cell.length_b   1.000
_cell.length_c   1.000
_cell.angle_alpha   90.00
_cell.angle_beta   90.00
_cell.angle_gamma   90.00
#
_symmetry.space_group_name_H-M   'P 1'
#
loop_
_entity.id
_entity.type
_entity.pdbx_description
1 polymer ?
#
loop_
_entity_poly.entity_id
_entity_poly.type
_entity_poly.pdbx_seq_one_letter_code
_entity_poly.pdbx_strand_id
1 'polypeptide(L)'
;MPVLLLALLTAQVVQGAPHQARGKQKAPGKPAAVKPAPPPPPLCSGDYADALPVEKANAILDAVRDPFVFALRNTATYEHVYYGRDGKLRRAYLRSVVHGTAFAYRVVNGETQLVTNEHVASQPEVTDEEHAVEGVPTGSKKVREQLKVVRDESDDYEPGHVPLTKALADPQADIAVLKAKKPLAVMPWRIGRSAALRPGNLVYVRGFPLGAFAALNTGKVINPLTADGERGWNHNDFVVDALLNSGNSGSPVFAIACRTGEPELVGVYHAGYADAAALNAVVAIDQLRDELDTLKVPKREAGAHGEITAGERDRLVKQIFSEPSHGITFPFGGRSVVATLVDPQTLRFSILDDDYPLVTQESMALIDHSHNGFGTLDGIAVLVDGQPTEAPAQAVEGDVREHFDRLYESLWRQLLGVVDYRAQLAKGRLSADAFADAQAARGRMRKRLGEQKELLNICAFEADRANFGAARPQAAAPAQPLVPNLAPTGAASATELTGALPSP
;
A
#
# COMPACT_ATOMS: atom_id res chain seq x y z
N MET A 1 17.51 36.87 -39.38
CA MET A 1 18.63 36.93 -40.35
C MET A 1 18.88 35.55 -40.91
N PRO A 2 19.21 35.41 -42.21
CA PRO A 2 18.67 34.32 -43.02
C PRO A 2 19.75 33.39 -43.62
N VAL A 3 19.26 32.33 -44.28
CA VAL A 3 19.90 31.54 -45.36
C VAL A 3 20.97 30.53 -44.95
N LEU A 4 20.69 29.23 -45.14
CA LEU A 4 21.40 28.44 -46.16
C LEU A 4 20.60 27.23 -46.63
N LEU A 5 20.11 27.37 -47.87
CA LEU A 5 19.62 26.33 -48.75
C LEU A 5 20.84 25.71 -49.46
N LEU A 6 20.97 24.39 -49.54
CA LEU A 6 21.90 23.77 -50.50
C LEU A 6 21.19 22.66 -51.27
N ALA A 7 20.85 23.00 -52.51
CA ALA A 7 20.45 22.07 -53.55
C ALA A 7 21.71 21.42 -54.16
N LEU A 8 21.65 20.13 -54.45
CA LEU A 8 22.56 19.48 -55.40
C LEU A 8 21.75 18.74 -56.45
N LEU A 9 22.07 19.04 -57.70
CA LEU A 9 21.43 18.56 -58.93
C LEU A 9 22.55 18.05 -59.84
N THR A 10 22.19 17.10 -60.72
CA THR A 10 22.94 16.49 -61.84
C THR A 10 23.85 15.30 -61.46
N ALA A 11 23.95 14.20 -62.22
CA ALA A 11 23.70 14.01 -63.66
C ALA A 11 23.24 12.57 -64.02
N GLN A 12 22.49 12.47 -65.12
CA GLN A 12 22.16 11.24 -65.83
C GLN A 12 23.38 10.69 -66.59
N VAL A 13 23.52 9.36 -66.63
CA VAL A 13 24.30 8.66 -67.67
C VAL A 13 23.44 7.55 -68.25
N VAL A 14 23.21 7.64 -69.55
CA VAL A 14 22.61 6.63 -70.44
C VAL A 14 23.74 5.99 -71.24
N GLN A 15 23.67 4.66 -71.43
CA GLN A 15 24.24 3.79 -72.50
C GLN A 15 24.59 2.44 -71.87
N GLY A 16 24.31 1.26 -72.41
CA GLY A 16 23.72 0.84 -73.68
C GLY A 16 23.53 -0.68 -73.65
N ALA A 17 22.59 -1.19 -74.44
CA ALA A 17 22.34 -2.62 -74.61
C ALA A 17 23.41 -3.30 -75.48
N PRO A 18 23.53 -4.63 -75.39
CA PRO A 18 23.70 -5.42 -76.60
C PRO A 18 22.73 -6.61 -76.72
N HIS A 19 22.64 -7.05 -77.97
CA HIS A 19 21.65 -7.92 -78.58
C HIS A 19 21.65 -9.40 -78.13
N GLN A 20 20.43 -9.92 -78.06
CA GLN A 20 19.92 -11.23 -78.51
C GLN A 20 20.90 -12.40 -78.69
N ALA A 21 20.70 -13.44 -77.88
CA ALA A 21 20.95 -14.84 -78.26
C ALA A 21 19.63 -15.61 -78.25
N ARG A 22 19.23 -16.11 -79.42
CA ARG A 22 18.07 -17.01 -79.65
C ARG A 22 18.31 -18.35 -78.94
N GLY A 23 17.63 -18.56 -77.81
CA GLY A 23 17.51 -19.84 -77.12
C GLY A 23 16.12 -20.46 -77.33
N LYS A 24 16.09 -21.73 -77.75
CA LYS A 24 14.93 -22.53 -78.14
C LYS A 24 13.78 -22.51 -77.12
N GLN A 25 12.56 -22.23 -77.59
CA GLN A 25 11.32 -22.44 -76.84
C GLN A 25 11.17 -23.91 -76.43
N LYS A 26 11.12 -24.15 -75.12
CA LYS A 26 10.78 -25.45 -74.52
C LYS A 26 9.28 -25.43 -74.20
N ALA A 27 8.58 -26.50 -74.59
CA ALA A 27 7.14 -26.67 -74.42
C ALA A 27 6.69 -26.46 -72.96
N PRO A 28 5.44 -26.01 -72.72
CA PRO A 28 4.95 -25.70 -71.38
C PRO A 28 4.84 -26.99 -70.56
N GLY A 29 5.69 -27.09 -69.53
CA GLY A 29 5.59 -28.13 -68.51
C GLY A 29 4.30 -27.97 -67.72
N LYS A 30 3.65 -29.10 -67.42
CA LYS A 30 2.47 -29.19 -66.55
C LYS A 30 2.66 -28.35 -65.28
N PRO A 31 1.62 -27.65 -64.78
CA PRO A 31 1.70 -26.93 -63.52
C PRO A 31 2.16 -27.89 -62.43
N ALA A 32 3.29 -27.57 -61.80
CA ALA A 32 3.70 -28.25 -60.58
C ALA A 32 2.57 -28.05 -59.55
N ALA A 33 2.07 -29.14 -59.00
CA ALA A 33 1.10 -29.10 -57.92
C ALA A 33 1.68 -28.23 -56.80
N VAL A 34 1.04 -27.09 -56.54
CA VAL A 34 1.34 -26.23 -55.40
C VAL A 34 1.17 -27.10 -54.17
N LYS A 35 2.28 -27.42 -53.49
CA LYS A 35 2.21 -28.08 -52.19
C LYS A 35 1.31 -27.20 -51.31
N PRO A 36 0.26 -27.74 -50.67
CA PRO A 36 -0.55 -26.96 -49.76
C PRO A 36 0.39 -26.34 -48.73
N ALA A 37 0.24 -25.03 -48.52
CA ALA A 37 0.99 -24.32 -47.49
C ALA A 37 0.84 -25.10 -46.18
N PRO A 38 1.93 -25.27 -45.40
CA PRO A 38 1.81 -25.90 -44.09
C PRO A 38 0.72 -25.17 -43.30
N PRO A 39 -0.12 -25.92 -42.55
CA PRO A 39 -1.16 -25.29 -41.75
C PRO A 39 -0.50 -24.23 -40.86
N PRO A 40 -1.14 -23.06 -40.68
CA PRO A 40 -0.58 -22.03 -39.80
C PRO A 40 -0.31 -22.68 -38.43
N PRO A 41 0.81 -22.33 -37.77
CA PRO A 41 1.15 -22.88 -36.48
C PRO A 41 -0.06 -22.71 -35.53
N PRO A 42 -0.29 -23.67 -34.61
CA PRO A 42 -1.39 -23.54 -33.66
C PRO A 42 -1.27 -22.17 -32.98
N LEU A 43 -2.36 -21.41 -32.99
CA LEU A 43 -2.44 -20.04 -32.43
C LEU A 43 -2.04 -19.97 -30.94
N CYS A 44 -1.91 -21.13 -30.31
CA CYS A 44 -1.97 -21.34 -28.88
C CYS A 44 -1.02 -22.46 -28.47
N SER A 45 -0.10 -22.14 -27.57
CA SER A 45 0.66 -23.12 -26.77
C SER A 45 -0.08 -23.57 -25.50
N GLY A 46 -1.29 -23.06 -25.24
CA GLY A 46 -2.10 -23.34 -24.06
C GLY A 46 -3.43 -22.58 -24.08
N ASP A 47 -3.93 -22.12 -22.93
CA ASP A 47 -5.30 -21.57 -22.80
C ASP A 47 -5.53 -20.23 -23.51
N TYR A 48 -4.48 -19.40 -23.59
CA TYR A 48 -4.49 -18.10 -24.26
C TYR A 48 -3.51 -18.07 -25.44
N ALA A 49 -3.87 -17.27 -26.45
CA ALA A 49 -3.17 -17.20 -27.72
C ALA A 49 -1.86 -16.39 -27.60
N ASP A 50 -0.85 -16.81 -28.36
CA ASP A 50 0.47 -16.13 -28.40
C ASP A 50 0.54 -15.09 -29.55
N ALA A 51 -0.41 -15.18 -30.48
CA ALA A 51 -0.57 -14.28 -31.62
C ALA A 51 -2.06 -14.21 -32.03
N LEU A 52 -2.47 -13.09 -32.61
CA LEU A 52 -3.78 -12.95 -33.23
C LEU A 52 -3.62 -12.65 -34.73
N PRO A 53 -4.29 -13.41 -35.61
CA PRO A 53 -4.37 -13.07 -37.02
C PRO A 53 -5.07 -11.71 -37.21
N VAL A 54 -4.62 -10.94 -38.19
CA VAL A 54 -5.13 -9.58 -38.46
C VAL A 54 -6.64 -9.58 -38.68
N GLU A 55 -7.18 -10.61 -39.33
CA GLU A 55 -8.61 -10.76 -39.60
C GLU A 55 -9.43 -10.86 -38.32
N LYS A 56 -8.90 -11.56 -37.30
CA LYS A 56 -9.54 -11.66 -35.98
C LYS A 56 -9.37 -10.39 -35.16
N ALA A 57 -8.23 -9.69 -35.30
CA ALA A 57 -7.98 -8.44 -34.59
C ALA A 57 -9.02 -7.36 -34.96
N ASN A 58 -9.29 -7.20 -36.27
CA ASN A 58 -10.30 -6.26 -36.74
C ASN A 58 -11.71 -6.64 -36.26
N ALA A 59 -12.06 -7.93 -36.29
CA ALA A 59 -13.35 -8.39 -35.80
C ALA A 59 -13.57 -8.08 -34.30
N ILE A 60 -12.52 -8.20 -33.46
CA ILE A 60 -12.61 -7.87 -32.02
C ILE A 60 -12.75 -6.36 -31.78
N LEU A 61 -12.10 -5.55 -32.61
CA LEU A 61 -12.24 -4.11 -32.61
C LEU A 61 -13.65 -3.68 -33.00
N ASP A 62 -14.16 -4.22 -34.10
CA ASP A 62 -15.46 -3.86 -34.69
C ASP A 62 -16.66 -4.45 -33.92
N ALA A 63 -16.46 -5.51 -33.15
CA ALA A 63 -17.53 -6.18 -32.38
C ALA A 63 -18.12 -5.30 -31.27
N VAL A 64 -17.41 -4.27 -30.82
CA VAL A 64 -17.85 -3.40 -29.71
C VAL A 64 -18.49 -2.15 -30.27
N ARG A 65 -19.82 -2.16 -30.38
CA ARG A 65 -20.61 -1.02 -30.87
C ARG A 65 -20.70 0.12 -29.87
N ASP A 66 -20.87 -0.21 -28.59
CA ASP A 66 -21.02 0.78 -27.52
C ASP A 66 -19.77 0.80 -26.61
N PRO A 67 -19.28 1.99 -26.22
CA PRO A 67 -18.11 2.10 -25.36
C PRO A 67 -18.42 1.62 -23.95
N PHE A 68 -17.65 0.63 -23.48
CA PHE A 68 -17.73 0.12 -22.11
C PHE A 68 -16.54 0.53 -21.24
N VAL A 69 -15.56 1.24 -21.83
CA VAL A 69 -14.40 1.83 -21.16
C VAL A 69 -14.56 3.35 -21.18
N PHE A 70 -14.25 4.00 -20.06
CA PHE A 70 -14.59 5.39 -19.78
C PHE A 70 -13.40 6.14 -19.18
N ALA A 71 -13.22 7.41 -19.56
CA ALA A 71 -12.27 8.31 -18.91
C ALA A 71 -12.81 8.72 -17.54
N LEU A 72 -12.01 8.55 -16.49
CA LEU A 72 -12.31 9.03 -15.16
C LEU A 72 -11.56 10.34 -14.88
N ARG A 73 -12.25 11.24 -14.19
CA ARG A 73 -11.65 12.41 -13.55
C ARG A 73 -12.01 12.41 -12.07
N ASN A 74 -10.99 12.29 -11.21
CA ASN A 74 -11.12 12.49 -9.77
C ASN A 74 -10.56 13.88 -9.42
N THR A 75 -11.44 14.78 -8.98
CA THR A 75 -11.07 16.12 -8.51
C THR A 75 -11.18 16.17 -6.99
N ALA A 76 -10.06 16.41 -6.32
CA ALA A 76 -10.02 16.68 -4.88
C ALA A 76 -9.69 18.15 -4.59
N THR A 77 -10.28 18.70 -3.54
CA THR A 77 -9.95 20.02 -3.00
C THR A 77 -9.42 19.86 -1.58
N TYR A 78 -8.28 20.46 -1.32
CA TYR A 78 -7.56 20.41 -0.05
C TYR A 78 -7.53 21.78 0.61
N GLU A 79 -7.76 21.82 1.92
CA GLU A 79 -7.49 22.96 2.77
C GLU A 79 -6.08 22.84 3.35
N HIS A 80 -5.24 23.84 3.08
CA HIS A 80 -3.91 23.98 3.67
C HIS A 80 -3.90 25.14 4.64
N VAL A 81 -3.55 24.88 5.89
CA VAL A 81 -3.43 25.89 6.94
C VAL A 81 -1.97 26.24 7.14
N TYR A 82 -1.62 27.53 7.07
CA TYR A 82 -0.23 27.99 7.19
C TYR A 82 -0.14 29.34 7.90
N TYR A 83 1.02 29.64 8.47
CA TYR A 83 1.30 30.95 9.06
C TYR A 83 1.86 31.90 8.00
N GLY A 84 1.26 33.08 7.88
CA GLY A 84 1.79 34.17 7.06
C GLY A 84 3.09 34.74 7.66
N ARG A 85 3.82 35.55 6.87
CA ARG A 85 5.02 36.26 7.35
C ARG A 85 4.73 37.20 8.54
N ASP A 86 3.47 37.55 8.73
CA ASP A 86 2.93 38.33 9.84
C ASP A 86 2.54 37.49 11.07
N GLY A 87 2.82 36.18 11.07
CA GLY A 87 2.44 35.25 12.14
C GLY A 87 0.94 34.95 12.21
N LYS A 88 0.14 35.43 11.25
CA LYS A 88 -1.31 35.18 11.22
C LYS A 88 -1.61 33.85 10.52
N LEU A 89 -2.54 33.09 11.09
CA LEU A 89 -3.05 31.86 10.48
C LEU A 89 -3.81 32.18 9.19
N ARG A 90 -3.49 31.49 8.11
CA ARG A 90 -4.10 31.62 6.78
C ARG A 90 -4.53 30.25 6.27
N ARG A 91 -5.48 30.25 5.34
CA ARG A 91 -6.03 29.06 4.69
C ARG A 91 -5.88 29.22 3.19
N ALA A 92 -5.42 28.17 2.51
CA ALA A 92 -5.41 28.06 1.06
C ALA A 92 -6.22 26.84 0.64
N TYR A 93 -6.95 26.96 -0.47
CA TYR A 93 -7.68 25.86 -1.08
C TYR A 93 -6.98 25.45 -2.36
N LEU A 94 -6.51 24.21 -2.41
CA LEU A 94 -5.72 23.67 -3.51
C LEU A 94 -6.51 22.57 -4.19
N ARG A 95 -6.51 22.56 -5.51
CA ARG A 95 -7.23 21.57 -6.31
C ARG A 95 -6.23 20.59 -6.92
N SER A 96 -6.49 19.30 -6.74
CA SER A 96 -5.78 18.20 -7.38
C SER A 96 -6.73 17.49 -8.36
N VAL A 97 -6.20 17.07 -9.51
CA VAL A 97 -6.95 16.33 -10.53
C VAL A 97 -6.17 15.10 -10.94
N VAL A 98 -6.80 13.93 -10.82
CA VAL A 98 -6.27 12.64 -11.27
C VAL A 98 -7.14 12.15 -12.41
N HIS A 99 -6.49 11.75 -13.50
CA HIS A 99 -7.13 11.08 -14.63
C HIS A 99 -6.82 9.59 -14.60
N GLY A 100 -7.80 8.78 -14.99
CA GLY A 100 -7.68 7.34 -15.08
C GLY A 100 -8.69 6.73 -16.02
N THR A 101 -8.77 5.42 -16.00
CA THR A 101 -9.68 4.62 -16.82
C THR A 101 -10.60 3.81 -15.92
N ALA A 102 -11.85 3.62 -16.33
CA ALA A 102 -12.72 2.61 -15.75
C ALA A 102 -13.44 1.82 -16.84
N PHE A 103 -13.87 0.61 -16.52
CA PHE A 103 -14.73 -0.17 -17.41
C PHE A 103 -15.96 -0.67 -16.68
N ALA A 104 -17.11 -0.61 -17.34
CA ALA A 104 -18.35 -1.15 -16.81
C ALA A 104 -18.39 -2.67 -17.00
N TYR A 105 -18.71 -3.42 -15.96
CA TYR A 105 -18.69 -4.90 -16.00
C TYR A 105 -20.06 -5.54 -15.73
N ARG A 106 -20.95 -4.86 -15.01
CA ARG A 106 -22.34 -5.33 -14.79
C ARG A 106 -23.30 -4.20 -14.47
N VAL A 107 -24.59 -4.46 -14.66
CA VAL A 107 -25.69 -3.59 -14.20
C VAL A 107 -26.44 -4.32 -13.09
N VAL A 108 -26.66 -3.65 -11.96
CA VAL A 108 -27.38 -4.18 -10.79
C VAL A 108 -28.37 -3.13 -10.34
N ASN A 109 -29.66 -3.49 -10.24
CA ASN A 109 -30.73 -2.59 -9.81
C ASN A 109 -30.81 -1.27 -10.60
N GLY A 110 -30.49 -1.30 -11.90
CA GLY A 110 -30.47 -0.11 -12.76
C GLY A 110 -29.25 0.80 -12.58
N GLU A 111 -28.33 0.46 -11.66
CA GLU A 111 -27.04 1.11 -11.52
C GLU A 111 -25.97 0.32 -12.27
N THR A 112 -25.08 1.03 -12.98
CA THR A 112 -23.93 0.39 -13.62
C THR A 112 -22.76 0.36 -12.66
N GLN A 113 -22.14 -0.81 -12.53
CA GLN A 113 -20.92 -0.97 -11.75
C GLN A 113 -19.70 -0.92 -12.66
N LEU A 114 -18.73 -0.09 -12.28
CA LEU A 114 -17.48 0.11 -13.00
C LEU A 114 -16.31 -0.29 -12.12
N VAL A 115 -15.25 -0.82 -12.72
CA VAL A 115 -13.99 -1.15 -12.05
C VAL A 115 -12.93 -0.15 -12.47
N THR A 116 -12.10 0.27 -11.51
CA THR A 116 -10.89 1.07 -11.72
C THR A 116 -9.90 0.76 -10.61
N ASN A 117 -8.74 1.44 -10.58
CA ASN A 117 -7.82 1.34 -9.46
C ASN A 117 -8.24 2.20 -8.27
N GLU A 118 -7.82 1.79 -7.07
CA GLU A 118 -8.11 2.52 -5.84
C GLU A 118 -7.45 3.90 -5.87
N HIS A 119 -6.18 3.97 -6.28
CA HIS A 119 -5.44 5.24 -6.36
C HIS A 119 -6.02 6.23 -7.41
N VAL A 120 -6.87 5.78 -8.32
CA VAL A 120 -7.63 6.64 -9.24
C VAL A 120 -8.92 7.13 -8.57
N ALA A 121 -9.60 6.23 -7.87
CA ALA A 121 -10.91 6.50 -7.24
C ALA A 121 -10.82 7.24 -5.90
N SER A 122 -9.65 7.30 -5.29
CA SER A 122 -9.41 7.91 -3.98
C SER A 122 -8.15 8.75 -3.98
N GLN A 123 -8.22 9.90 -3.32
CA GLN A 123 -7.05 10.66 -2.87
C GLN A 123 -6.98 10.69 -1.33
N PRO A 124 -5.79 10.86 -0.72
CA PRO A 124 -5.64 10.78 0.73
C PRO A 124 -6.45 11.86 1.47
N GLU A 125 -6.94 11.53 2.66
CA GLU A 125 -7.69 12.47 3.51
C GLU A 125 -6.80 13.59 4.07
N VAL A 126 -5.53 13.28 4.34
CA VAL A 126 -4.50 14.25 4.71
C VAL A 126 -3.24 13.91 3.92
N THR A 127 -2.58 14.93 3.37
CA THR A 127 -1.29 14.74 2.69
C THR A 127 -0.17 14.60 3.72
N ASP A 128 0.69 13.61 3.55
CA ASP A 128 1.89 13.40 4.36
C ASP A 128 3.07 12.99 3.46
N GLU A 129 4.20 12.59 4.05
CA GLU A 129 5.37 12.16 3.27
C GLU A 129 5.15 10.82 2.54
N GLU A 130 4.29 9.95 3.07
CA GLU A 130 3.95 8.65 2.48
C GLU A 130 2.81 8.77 1.44
N HIS A 131 1.92 9.75 1.60
CA HIS A 131 0.72 10.02 0.79
C HIS A 131 0.75 11.42 0.18
N ALA A 132 1.83 11.72 -0.54
CA ALA A 132 1.97 13.00 -1.23
C ALA A 132 0.97 13.14 -2.39
N VAL A 133 0.48 14.37 -2.59
CA VAL A 133 -0.35 14.73 -3.74
C VAL A 133 0.34 15.85 -4.51
N GLU A 134 0.49 15.68 -5.81
CA GLU A 134 1.20 16.64 -6.66
C GLU A 134 0.56 18.04 -6.54
N GLY A 135 1.41 19.05 -6.28
CA GLY A 135 0.97 20.45 -6.12
C GLY A 135 0.23 20.75 -4.82
N VAL A 136 0.12 19.80 -3.88
CA VAL A 136 -0.50 19.99 -2.57
C VAL A 136 0.54 19.79 -1.47
N PRO A 137 0.81 20.79 -0.60
CA PRO A 137 1.75 20.65 0.51
C PRO A 137 1.36 19.55 1.50
N THR A 138 2.33 18.99 2.21
CA THR A 138 2.13 18.11 3.37
C THR A 138 1.32 18.82 4.45
N GLY A 139 0.49 18.08 5.19
CA GLY A 139 -0.40 18.59 6.24
C GLY A 139 -1.69 19.21 5.72
N SER A 140 -2.00 19.07 4.43
CA SER A 140 -3.25 19.56 3.83
C SER A 140 -4.37 18.55 3.98
N LYS A 141 -5.54 19.00 4.43
CA LYS A 141 -6.72 18.16 4.64
C LYS A 141 -7.66 18.20 3.44
N LYS A 142 -8.08 17.05 2.92
CA LYS A 142 -9.10 16.95 1.87
C LYS A 142 -10.45 17.43 2.44
N VAL A 143 -11.08 18.38 1.75
CA VAL A 143 -12.38 18.93 2.14
C VAL A 143 -13.49 18.58 1.15
N ARG A 144 -13.13 18.17 -0.07
CA ARG A 144 -14.08 17.76 -1.10
C ARG A 144 -13.41 16.82 -2.08
N GLU A 145 -14.15 15.81 -2.54
CA GLU A 145 -13.73 14.90 -3.61
C GLU A 145 -14.92 14.68 -4.57
N GLN A 146 -14.64 14.64 -5.87
CA GLN A 146 -15.64 14.41 -6.90
C GLN A 146 -15.08 13.46 -7.95
N LEU A 147 -15.78 12.33 -8.15
CA LEU A 147 -15.43 11.32 -9.14
C LEU A 147 -16.47 11.29 -10.25
N LYS A 148 -16.02 11.41 -11.50
CA LYS A 148 -16.91 11.49 -12.67
C LYS A 148 -16.34 10.72 -13.86
N VAL A 149 -17.23 10.21 -14.71
CA VAL A 149 -16.91 9.93 -16.10
C VAL A 149 -16.96 11.22 -16.89
N VAL A 150 -15.93 11.47 -17.69
CA VAL A 150 -15.80 12.61 -18.62
C VAL A 150 -15.56 12.09 -20.03
N ARG A 151 -15.70 12.93 -21.06
CA ARG A 151 -15.36 12.54 -22.43
C ARG A 151 -13.84 12.43 -22.62
N ASP A 152 -13.10 13.41 -22.11
CA ASP A 152 -11.64 13.52 -22.17
C ASP A 152 -11.10 14.50 -21.10
N GLU A 153 -9.78 14.69 -21.03
CA GLU A 153 -9.11 15.57 -20.05
C GLU A 153 -9.49 17.05 -20.18
N SER A 154 -9.94 17.48 -21.36
CA SER A 154 -10.33 18.86 -21.66
C SER A 154 -11.85 19.10 -21.53
N ASP A 155 -12.62 18.04 -21.26
CA ASP A 155 -14.07 18.12 -21.13
C ASP A 155 -14.47 18.85 -19.86
N ASP A 156 -14.90 20.09 -20.01
CA ASP A 156 -15.45 20.92 -18.95
C ASP A 156 -16.98 21.10 -19.07
N TYR A 157 -17.62 20.34 -19.98
CA TYR A 157 -19.07 20.39 -20.17
C TYR A 157 -19.81 19.51 -19.15
N GLU A 158 -19.97 20.07 -17.95
CA GLU A 158 -20.58 19.40 -16.79
C GLU A 158 -21.90 18.63 -17.05
N PRO A 159 -22.87 19.10 -17.87
CA PRO A 159 -24.07 18.33 -18.16
C PRO A 159 -23.83 16.98 -18.85
N GLY A 160 -22.69 16.82 -19.53
CA GLY A 160 -22.28 15.56 -20.16
C GLY A 160 -21.63 14.56 -19.19
N HIS A 161 -21.18 15.04 -18.02
CA HIS A 161 -20.46 14.20 -17.07
C HIS A 161 -21.37 13.21 -16.36
N VAL A 162 -20.81 12.07 -15.95
CA VAL A 162 -21.53 11.05 -15.17
C VAL A 162 -20.96 11.02 -13.77
N PRO A 163 -21.70 11.47 -12.74
CA PRO A 163 -21.22 11.37 -11.37
C PRO A 163 -21.14 9.90 -10.95
N LEU A 164 -20.06 9.56 -10.24
CA LEU A 164 -19.80 8.24 -9.72
C LEU A 164 -19.79 8.25 -8.20
N THR A 165 -20.22 7.16 -7.59
CA THR A 165 -20.05 6.91 -6.15
C THR A 165 -19.24 5.64 -5.93
N LYS A 166 -18.43 5.61 -4.87
CA LYS A 166 -17.68 4.41 -4.49
C LYS A 166 -18.62 3.38 -3.87
N ALA A 167 -18.58 2.15 -4.36
CA ALA A 167 -19.26 0.99 -3.79
C ALA A 167 -18.30 0.09 -3.01
N LEU A 168 -17.06 -0.01 -3.48
CA LEU A 168 -15.95 -0.71 -2.85
C LEU A 168 -14.68 0.11 -3.11
N ALA A 169 -13.80 0.21 -2.12
CA ALA A 169 -12.43 0.66 -2.29
C ALA A 169 -11.54 -0.29 -1.51
N ASP A 170 -10.52 -0.80 -2.17
CA ASP A 170 -9.61 -1.78 -1.63
C ASP A 170 -8.16 -1.35 -1.91
N PRO A 171 -7.55 -0.62 -0.96
CA PRO A 171 -6.20 -0.09 -1.17
C PRO A 171 -5.15 -1.19 -1.33
N GLN A 172 -5.34 -2.36 -0.72
CA GLN A 172 -4.33 -3.43 -0.78
C GLN A 172 -4.28 -4.13 -2.13
N ALA A 173 -5.43 -4.32 -2.79
CA ALA A 173 -5.45 -4.79 -4.18
C ALA A 173 -5.37 -3.68 -5.22
N ASP A 174 -5.32 -2.42 -4.79
CA ASP A 174 -5.41 -1.25 -5.65
C ASP A 174 -6.61 -1.30 -6.60
N ILE A 175 -7.78 -1.69 -6.08
CA ILE A 175 -9.03 -1.81 -6.86
C ILE A 175 -10.17 -1.05 -6.19
N ALA A 176 -10.99 -0.41 -7.01
CA ALA A 176 -12.25 0.19 -6.58
C ALA A 176 -13.39 -0.22 -7.52
N VAL A 177 -14.56 -0.43 -6.93
CA VAL A 177 -15.82 -0.57 -7.66
C VAL A 177 -16.66 0.68 -7.48
N LEU A 178 -17.05 1.29 -8.59
CA LEU A 178 -17.82 2.51 -8.66
C LEU A 178 -19.24 2.24 -9.15
N LYS A 179 -20.16 3.14 -8.84
CA LYS A 179 -21.56 3.10 -9.29
C LYS A 179 -21.90 4.35 -10.09
N ALA A 180 -22.52 4.14 -11.25
CA ALA A 180 -23.21 5.15 -12.02
C ALA A 180 -24.73 4.95 -11.90
N LYS A 181 -25.48 6.00 -11.57
CA LYS A 181 -26.95 5.98 -11.47
C LYS A 181 -27.68 5.94 -12.83
N LYS A 182 -26.97 5.57 -13.90
CA LYS A 182 -27.52 5.41 -15.24
C LYS A 182 -26.95 4.15 -15.90
N PRO A 183 -27.70 3.49 -16.80
CA PRO A 183 -27.19 2.36 -17.56
C PRO A 183 -26.08 2.85 -18.52
N LEU A 184 -24.90 2.26 -18.39
CA LEU A 184 -23.80 2.38 -19.33
C LEU A 184 -23.59 1.01 -20.01
N ALA A 185 -23.01 0.99 -21.20
CA ALA A 185 -22.68 -0.26 -21.86
C ALA A 185 -21.65 -1.03 -21.04
N VAL A 186 -21.92 -2.30 -20.78
CA VAL A 186 -21.02 -3.19 -20.03
C VAL A 186 -20.11 -3.94 -20.99
N MET A 187 -18.95 -4.32 -20.49
CA MET A 187 -18.01 -5.18 -21.18
C MET A 187 -18.73 -6.44 -21.69
N PRO A 188 -18.66 -6.74 -23.00
CA PRO A 188 -19.42 -7.86 -23.57
C PRO A 188 -18.76 -9.22 -23.34
N TRP A 189 -17.55 -9.24 -22.78
CA TRP A 189 -16.72 -10.43 -22.63
C TRP A 189 -16.72 -10.97 -21.21
N ARG A 190 -16.25 -12.21 -21.08
CA ARG A 190 -16.23 -12.92 -19.81
C ARG A 190 -15.00 -12.56 -19.00
N ILE A 191 -15.08 -12.82 -17.70
CA ILE A 191 -13.91 -12.84 -16.81
C ILE A 191 -13.14 -14.14 -17.04
N GLY A 192 -11.88 -14.00 -17.46
CA GLY A 192 -10.93 -15.08 -17.74
C GLY A 192 -10.16 -15.52 -16.50
N ARG A 193 -9.03 -16.19 -16.72
CA ARG A 193 -8.18 -16.77 -15.67
C ARG A 193 -6.74 -16.30 -15.81
N SER A 194 -6.34 -15.31 -15.02
CA SER A 194 -4.95 -14.84 -14.95
C SER A 194 -3.95 -15.98 -14.67
N ALA A 195 -4.31 -16.97 -13.85
CA ALA A 195 -3.44 -18.09 -13.52
C ALA A 195 -3.08 -19.00 -14.71
N ALA A 196 -3.80 -18.89 -15.83
CA ALA A 196 -3.53 -19.63 -17.06
C ALA A 196 -2.63 -18.86 -18.05
N LEU A 197 -2.22 -17.64 -17.71
CA LEU A 197 -1.30 -16.84 -18.51
C LEU A 197 0.11 -17.44 -18.50
N ARG A 198 0.81 -17.27 -19.62
CA ARG A 198 2.22 -17.66 -19.80
C ARG A 198 2.98 -16.52 -20.47
N PRO A 199 4.32 -16.46 -20.28
CA PRO A 199 5.16 -15.58 -21.07
C PRO A 199 4.88 -15.75 -22.56
N GLY A 200 4.74 -14.63 -23.26
CA GLY A 200 4.45 -14.58 -24.69
C GLY A 200 2.97 -14.53 -25.06
N ASN A 201 2.04 -14.79 -24.13
CA ASN A 201 0.60 -14.65 -24.39
C ASN A 201 0.27 -13.20 -24.77
N LEU A 202 -0.54 -13.05 -25.81
CA LEU A 202 -0.95 -11.76 -26.36
C LEU A 202 -2.02 -11.13 -25.47
N VAL A 203 -1.83 -9.85 -25.16
CA VAL A 203 -2.76 -9.05 -24.38
C VAL A 203 -3.18 -7.78 -25.12
N TYR A 204 -4.38 -7.32 -24.79
CA TYR A 204 -4.98 -6.07 -25.28
C TYR A 204 -5.40 -5.23 -24.09
N VAL A 205 -5.08 -3.95 -24.12
CA VAL A 205 -5.42 -3.00 -23.07
C VAL A 205 -6.23 -1.88 -23.70
N ARG A 206 -7.42 -1.61 -23.15
CA ARG A 206 -8.27 -0.50 -23.59
C ARG A 206 -8.31 0.56 -22.51
N GLY A 207 -7.93 1.79 -22.84
CA GLY A 207 -7.79 2.82 -21.82
C GLY A 207 -7.83 4.24 -22.34
N PHE A 208 -7.62 5.18 -21.43
CA PHE A 208 -7.54 6.61 -21.71
C PHE A 208 -6.17 7.16 -21.28
N PRO A 209 -5.10 6.98 -22.09
CA PRO A 209 -3.81 7.60 -21.81
C PRO A 209 -3.98 9.10 -21.58
N LEU A 210 -3.45 9.58 -20.46
CA LEU A 210 -3.54 10.96 -19.95
C LEU A 210 -4.98 11.46 -19.76
N GLY A 211 -6.00 10.61 -19.91
CA GLY A 211 -7.40 11.04 -20.00
C GLY A 211 -7.78 11.63 -21.36
N ALA A 212 -6.89 11.64 -22.36
CA ALA A 212 -7.07 12.44 -23.58
C ALA A 212 -7.99 11.80 -24.65
N PHE A 213 -7.87 10.49 -24.87
CA PHE A 213 -8.67 9.77 -25.88
C PHE A 213 -8.70 8.27 -25.59
N ALA A 214 -9.70 7.58 -26.12
CA ALA A 214 -9.78 6.12 -26.03
C ALA A 214 -8.67 5.48 -26.90
N ALA A 215 -7.84 4.65 -26.30
CA ALA A 215 -6.75 3.94 -26.95
C ALA A 215 -6.90 2.42 -26.80
N LEU A 216 -6.46 1.69 -27.82
CA LEU A 216 -6.21 0.26 -27.75
C LEU A 216 -4.71 0.03 -27.89
N ASN A 217 -4.13 -0.61 -26.88
CA ASN A 217 -2.73 -0.98 -26.85
C ASN A 217 -2.62 -2.50 -26.84
N THR A 218 -1.56 -3.01 -27.45
CA THR A 218 -1.29 -4.46 -27.53
C THR A 218 0.10 -4.73 -27.00
N GLY A 219 0.27 -5.89 -26.39
CA GLY A 219 1.54 -6.35 -25.87
C GLY A 219 1.50 -7.83 -25.56
N LYS A 220 2.49 -8.31 -24.84
CA LYS A 220 2.63 -9.67 -24.39
C LYS A 220 2.86 -9.72 -22.90
N VAL A 221 2.42 -10.79 -22.28
CA VAL A 221 2.84 -11.15 -20.93
C VAL A 221 4.33 -11.46 -20.96
N ILE A 222 5.11 -10.79 -20.12
CA ILE A 222 6.55 -11.04 -19.97
C ILE A 222 6.86 -11.77 -18.66
N ASN A 223 6.06 -11.54 -17.61
CA ASN A 223 6.10 -12.30 -16.37
C ASN A 223 4.67 -12.62 -15.92
N PRO A 224 4.25 -13.90 -15.83
CA PRO A 224 2.87 -14.27 -15.53
C PRO A 224 2.49 -14.13 -14.05
N LEU A 225 3.46 -13.97 -13.15
CA LEU A 225 3.19 -13.83 -11.72
C LEU A 225 4.30 -13.06 -11.01
N THR A 226 3.94 -12.03 -10.27
CA THR A 226 4.81 -11.26 -9.39
C THR A 226 3.98 -10.82 -8.19
N ALA A 227 4.43 -11.11 -6.98
CA ALA A 227 3.77 -10.59 -5.79
C ALA A 227 4.19 -9.13 -5.59
N ASP A 228 3.22 -8.23 -5.43
CA ASP A 228 3.47 -6.83 -5.09
C ASP A 228 3.09 -6.56 -3.63
N GLY A 229 4.13 -6.21 -2.86
CA GLY A 229 4.05 -5.83 -1.45
C GLY A 229 4.49 -4.39 -1.19
N GLU A 230 4.71 -3.59 -2.25
CA GLU A 230 5.17 -2.21 -2.14
C GLU A 230 4.00 -1.26 -1.87
N ARG A 231 4.27 -0.08 -1.28
CA ARG A 231 3.27 1.00 -1.07
C ARG A 231 1.99 0.58 -0.33
N GLY A 232 2.07 -0.46 0.51
CA GLY A 232 0.91 -1.01 1.23
C GLY A 232 0.00 -1.90 0.39
N TRP A 233 0.37 -2.18 -0.86
CA TRP A 233 -0.25 -3.19 -1.69
C TRP A 233 0.06 -4.60 -1.17
N ASN A 234 -0.88 -5.50 -1.40
CA ASN A 234 -0.74 -6.93 -1.19
C ASN A 234 -1.63 -7.66 -2.22
N HIS A 235 -1.09 -7.80 -3.42
CA HIS A 235 -1.75 -8.51 -4.51
C HIS A 235 -0.74 -9.15 -5.45
N ASN A 236 -1.24 -9.99 -6.35
CA ASN A 236 -0.46 -10.62 -7.40
C ASN A 236 -0.64 -9.87 -8.72
N ASP A 237 0.46 -9.52 -9.34
CA ASP A 237 0.49 -8.97 -10.68
C ASP A 237 0.97 -9.99 -11.70
N PHE A 238 0.67 -9.70 -12.96
CA PHE A 238 1.47 -10.14 -14.08
C PHE A 238 2.00 -8.90 -14.81
N VAL A 239 3.15 -9.04 -15.46
CA VAL A 239 3.82 -7.94 -16.14
C VAL A 239 3.62 -8.07 -17.65
N VAL A 240 3.32 -6.96 -18.32
CA VAL A 240 3.12 -6.87 -19.77
C VAL A 240 3.98 -5.79 -20.42
N ASP A 241 4.33 -5.99 -21.69
CA ASP A 241 5.13 -5.05 -22.49
C ASP A 241 4.31 -4.04 -23.30
N ALA A 242 2.99 -3.99 -23.08
CA ALA A 242 2.12 -3.04 -23.75
C ALA A 242 2.54 -1.59 -23.45
N LEU A 243 2.52 -0.69 -24.44
CA LEU A 243 2.87 0.71 -24.21
C LEU A 243 1.76 1.40 -23.41
N LEU A 244 1.96 1.65 -22.13
CA LEU A 244 0.97 2.27 -21.25
C LEU A 244 1.60 3.48 -20.56
N ASN A 245 0.76 4.48 -20.29
CA ASN A 245 1.12 5.74 -19.65
C ASN A 245 0.16 6.05 -18.49
N SER A 246 0.46 7.07 -17.70
CA SER A 246 -0.48 7.69 -16.77
C SER A 246 -1.85 7.92 -17.44
N GLY A 247 -2.94 7.75 -16.70
CA GLY A 247 -4.31 7.76 -17.23
C GLY A 247 -4.81 6.38 -17.70
N ASN A 248 -3.93 5.43 -18.04
CA ASN A 248 -4.37 4.07 -18.30
C ASN A 248 -4.72 3.30 -17.02
N SER A 249 -4.31 3.75 -15.83
CA SER A 249 -4.65 3.07 -14.57
C SER A 249 -6.15 2.82 -14.48
N GLY A 250 -6.52 1.55 -14.28
CA GLY A 250 -7.88 1.03 -14.24
C GLY A 250 -8.35 0.43 -15.57
N SER A 251 -7.48 0.38 -16.58
CA SER A 251 -7.78 -0.22 -17.88
C SER A 251 -7.95 -1.74 -17.77
N PRO A 252 -9.01 -2.31 -18.39
CA PRO A 252 -9.12 -3.76 -18.51
C PRO A 252 -8.04 -4.31 -19.43
N VAL A 253 -7.43 -5.41 -19.00
CA VAL A 253 -6.47 -6.18 -19.78
C VAL A 253 -7.10 -7.48 -20.22
N PHE A 254 -7.11 -7.73 -21.52
CA PHE A 254 -7.74 -8.89 -22.15
C PHE A 254 -6.71 -9.84 -22.73
N ALA A 255 -6.95 -11.14 -22.60
CA ALA A 255 -6.26 -12.17 -23.38
C ALA A 255 -7.26 -12.90 -24.29
N ILE A 256 -6.79 -13.54 -25.36
CA ILE A 256 -7.67 -14.23 -26.31
C ILE A 256 -7.73 -15.71 -25.95
N ALA A 257 -8.89 -16.16 -25.50
CA ALA A 257 -9.10 -17.55 -25.14
C ALA A 257 -9.02 -18.43 -26.39
N CYS A 258 -8.16 -19.44 -26.37
CA CYS A 258 -7.92 -20.31 -27.52
C CYS A 258 -9.13 -21.15 -27.90
N ARG A 259 -9.95 -21.51 -26.91
CA ARG A 259 -11.13 -22.36 -27.08
C ARG A 259 -12.26 -21.63 -27.83
N THR A 260 -12.45 -20.34 -27.55
CA THR A 260 -13.55 -19.55 -28.11
C THR A 260 -13.10 -18.59 -29.21
N GLY A 261 -11.82 -18.19 -29.19
CA GLY A 261 -11.30 -17.11 -30.02
C GLY A 261 -11.77 -15.72 -29.56
N GLU A 262 -12.42 -15.63 -28.41
CA GLU A 262 -12.95 -14.37 -27.84
C GLU A 262 -11.98 -13.78 -26.80
N PRO A 263 -11.99 -12.46 -26.61
CA PRO A 263 -11.35 -11.84 -25.46
C PRO A 263 -11.95 -12.33 -24.13
N GLU A 264 -11.10 -12.44 -23.12
CA GLU A 264 -11.48 -12.62 -21.72
C GLU A 264 -10.69 -11.63 -20.86
N LEU A 265 -11.34 -11.00 -19.88
CA LEU A 265 -10.69 -10.10 -18.93
C LEU A 265 -9.74 -10.91 -18.05
N VAL A 266 -8.45 -10.61 -18.07
CA VAL A 266 -7.42 -11.31 -17.29
C VAL A 266 -6.75 -10.43 -16.25
N GLY A 267 -6.97 -9.12 -16.27
CA GLY A 267 -6.50 -8.23 -15.19
C GLY A 267 -6.90 -6.77 -15.36
N VAL A 268 -6.44 -5.94 -14.44
CA VAL A 268 -6.64 -4.49 -14.42
C VAL A 268 -5.28 -3.80 -14.29
N TYR A 269 -4.90 -2.99 -15.28
CA TYR A 269 -3.60 -2.30 -15.26
C TYR A 269 -3.57 -1.24 -14.17
N HIS A 270 -2.51 -1.20 -13.36
CA HIS A 270 -2.42 -0.26 -12.23
C HIS A 270 -1.12 0.54 -12.16
N ALA A 271 0.04 -0.05 -12.49
CA ALA A 271 1.32 0.61 -12.34
C ALA A 271 2.33 0.24 -13.44
N GLY A 272 3.24 1.16 -13.72
CA GLY A 272 4.43 0.93 -14.54
C GLY A 272 5.69 1.23 -13.75
N TYR A 273 6.80 0.57 -14.09
CA TYR A 273 8.09 0.85 -13.47
C TYR A 273 8.61 2.22 -13.96
N ALA A 274 8.89 3.14 -13.02
CA ALA A 274 9.11 4.56 -13.29
C ALA A 274 10.22 4.89 -14.32
N ASP A 275 11.23 4.02 -14.45
CA ASP A 275 12.37 4.20 -15.36
C ASP A 275 12.45 3.12 -16.47
N ALA A 276 11.40 2.30 -16.61
CA ALA A 276 11.39 1.21 -17.58
C ALA A 276 10.12 1.25 -18.43
N ALA A 277 10.27 1.65 -19.68
CA ALA A 277 9.22 1.48 -20.68
C ALA A 277 8.93 -0.03 -20.86
N ALA A 278 7.67 -0.37 -21.05
CA ALA A 278 7.22 -1.74 -21.32
C ALA A 278 7.43 -2.74 -20.15
N LEU A 279 7.53 -2.25 -18.90
CA LEU A 279 7.35 -3.06 -17.69
C LEU A 279 6.12 -2.55 -16.96
N ASN A 280 4.96 -3.15 -17.24
CA ASN A 280 3.67 -2.71 -16.73
C ASN A 280 3.04 -3.80 -15.88
N ALA A 281 2.82 -3.52 -14.60
CA ALA A 281 2.17 -4.39 -13.66
C ALA A 281 0.64 -4.32 -13.83
N VAL A 282 0.01 -5.50 -13.80
CA VAL A 282 -1.41 -5.68 -14.00
C VAL A 282 -1.94 -6.60 -12.90
N VAL A 283 -2.88 -6.07 -12.12
CA VAL A 283 -3.54 -6.81 -11.05
C VAL A 283 -4.26 -8.01 -11.65
N ALA A 284 -3.85 -9.21 -11.24
CA ALA A 284 -4.37 -10.47 -11.76
C ALA A 284 -5.87 -10.62 -11.41
N ILE A 285 -6.71 -10.95 -12.41
CA ILE A 285 -8.18 -10.94 -12.21
C ILE A 285 -8.68 -12.01 -11.25
N ASP A 286 -7.97 -13.14 -11.11
CA ASP A 286 -8.46 -14.26 -10.32
C ASP A 286 -8.59 -13.92 -8.83
N GLN A 287 -7.73 -13.03 -8.34
CA GLN A 287 -7.79 -12.58 -6.95
C GLN A 287 -8.89 -11.56 -6.68
N LEU A 288 -9.46 -10.95 -7.73
CA LEU A 288 -10.47 -9.89 -7.62
C LEU A 288 -11.90 -10.42 -7.73
N ARG A 289 -12.08 -11.72 -7.96
CA ARG A 289 -13.39 -12.32 -8.25
C ARG A 289 -14.37 -12.10 -7.10
N ASP A 290 -13.91 -12.30 -5.87
CA ASP A 290 -14.77 -12.18 -4.68
C ASP A 290 -15.21 -10.73 -4.45
N GLU A 291 -14.32 -9.77 -4.67
CA GLU A 291 -14.54 -8.33 -4.60
C GLU A 291 -15.56 -7.89 -5.64
N LEU A 292 -15.36 -8.32 -6.89
CA LEU A 292 -16.22 -7.97 -8.01
C LEU A 292 -17.61 -8.60 -7.90
N ASP A 293 -17.71 -9.78 -7.31
CA ASP A 293 -18.99 -10.47 -7.11
C ASP A 293 -19.74 -9.92 -5.90
N THR A 294 -19.08 -9.89 -4.74
CA THR A 294 -19.71 -9.64 -3.43
C THR A 294 -19.66 -8.19 -2.97
N LEU A 295 -18.81 -7.35 -3.57
CA LEU A 295 -18.50 -6.00 -3.11
C LEU A 295 -18.01 -5.96 -1.66
N LYS A 296 -17.21 -6.96 -1.27
CA LYS A 296 -16.56 -7.02 0.05
C LYS A 296 -15.05 -7.09 -0.14
N VAL A 297 -14.32 -6.34 0.68
CA VAL A 297 -12.87 -6.47 0.78
C VAL A 297 -12.56 -7.80 1.47
N PRO A 298 -11.86 -8.74 0.82
CA PRO A 298 -11.43 -9.97 1.47
C PRO A 298 -10.43 -9.64 2.59
N LYS A 299 -10.38 -10.50 3.62
CA LYS A 299 -9.30 -10.43 4.61
C LYS A 299 -8.01 -10.88 3.93
N ARG A 300 -7.19 -9.94 3.46
CA ARG A 300 -5.81 -10.23 3.06
C ARG A 300 -4.94 -10.21 4.31
N GLU A 301 -3.96 -11.11 4.36
CA GLU A 301 -2.93 -11.01 5.40
C GLU A 301 -2.28 -9.63 5.25
N ALA A 302 -2.17 -8.87 6.34
CA ALA A 302 -1.64 -7.52 6.22
C ALA A 302 -0.21 -7.60 5.68
N GLY A 303 0.02 -7.02 4.49
CA GLY A 303 1.35 -6.59 4.12
C GLY A 303 1.86 -5.59 5.17
N ALA A 304 3.17 -5.36 5.22
CA ALA A 304 3.94 -4.65 6.26
C ALA A 304 3.52 -3.18 6.59
N HIS A 305 2.35 -2.73 6.15
CA HIS A 305 1.78 -1.38 6.30
C HIS A 305 0.36 -1.34 6.89
N GLY A 306 -0.28 -2.48 7.19
CA GLY A 306 -1.58 -2.50 7.88
C GLY A 306 -1.52 -1.94 9.31
N GLU A 307 -2.64 -1.45 9.84
CA GLU A 307 -2.81 -1.27 11.29
C GLU A 307 -2.43 -2.57 12.00
N ILE A 308 -1.57 -2.48 13.02
CA ILE A 308 -1.14 -3.66 13.76
C ILE A 308 -2.34 -4.25 14.48
N THR A 309 -2.72 -5.45 14.08
CA THR A 309 -3.86 -6.15 14.65
C THR A 309 -3.48 -6.84 15.97
N ALA A 310 -4.46 -7.04 16.84
CA ALA A 310 -4.28 -7.81 18.07
C ALA A 310 -3.74 -9.24 17.79
N GLY A 311 -4.16 -9.85 16.67
CA GLY A 311 -3.68 -11.17 16.27
C GLY A 311 -2.19 -11.20 15.89
N GLU A 312 -1.65 -10.13 15.31
CA GLU A 312 -0.22 -10.00 15.02
C GLU A 312 0.58 -9.84 16.30
N ARG A 313 0.09 -9.02 17.25
CA ARG A 313 0.71 -8.87 18.57
C ARG A 313 0.74 -10.20 19.33
N ASP A 314 -0.35 -10.95 19.34
CA ASP A 314 -0.44 -12.27 19.96
C ASP A 314 0.54 -13.28 19.34
N ARG A 315 0.65 -13.31 18.01
CA ARG A 315 1.61 -14.18 17.30
C ARG A 315 3.04 -13.83 17.69
N LEU A 316 3.36 -12.54 17.73
CA LEU A 316 4.69 -12.05 18.08
C LEU A 316 5.04 -12.34 19.54
N VAL A 317 4.11 -12.13 20.48
CA VAL A 317 4.30 -12.47 21.90
C VAL A 317 4.56 -13.96 22.08
N LYS A 318 3.82 -14.83 21.39
CA LYS A 318 4.08 -16.28 21.40
C LYS A 318 5.46 -16.64 20.87
N GLN A 319 5.96 -15.88 19.90
CA GLN A 319 7.32 -16.05 19.39
C GLN A 319 8.36 -15.54 20.38
N ILE A 320 8.16 -14.38 21.01
CA ILE A 320 9.05 -13.90 22.08
C ILE A 320 9.12 -14.93 23.21
N PHE A 321 7.98 -15.52 23.58
CA PHE A 321 7.90 -16.57 24.58
C PHE A 321 8.66 -17.85 24.19
N SER A 322 8.81 -18.15 22.91
CA SER A 322 9.56 -19.32 22.45
C SER A 322 11.07 -19.08 22.32
N GLU A 323 11.52 -17.82 22.38
CA GLU A 323 12.95 -17.48 22.43
C GLU A 323 13.54 -17.84 23.79
N PRO A 324 14.76 -18.42 23.86
CA PRO A 324 15.39 -18.79 25.15
C PRO A 324 15.55 -17.62 26.13
N SER A 325 15.77 -16.40 25.61
CA SER A 325 15.88 -15.16 26.38
C SER A 325 14.54 -14.55 26.75
N HIS A 326 13.42 -15.12 26.27
CA HIS A 326 12.08 -14.53 26.33
C HIS A 326 12.06 -13.07 25.84
N GLY A 327 12.95 -12.74 24.90
CA GLY A 327 13.17 -11.37 24.47
C GLY A 327 13.89 -11.26 23.14
N ILE A 328 13.59 -10.20 22.40
CA ILE A 328 14.13 -9.90 21.08
C ILE A 328 14.79 -8.52 21.10
N THR A 329 16.09 -8.48 20.77
CA THR A 329 16.84 -7.23 20.56
C THR A 329 16.75 -6.78 19.10
N PHE A 330 16.50 -5.50 18.87
CA PHE A 330 16.39 -4.91 17.54
C PHE A 330 16.83 -3.43 17.51
N PRO A 331 17.26 -2.91 16.33
CA PRO A 331 17.62 -1.50 16.19
C PRO A 331 16.37 -0.63 16.02
N PHE A 332 16.38 0.56 16.62
CA PHE A 332 15.31 1.55 16.50
C PHE A 332 15.88 2.97 16.65
N GLY A 333 15.69 3.84 15.65
CA GLY A 333 16.12 5.25 15.73
C GLY A 333 17.62 5.48 16.00
N GLY A 334 18.47 4.50 15.73
CA GLY A 334 19.91 4.53 16.05
C GLY A 334 20.29 3.96 17.43
N ARG A 335 19.30 3.58 18.25
CA ARG A 335 19.47 2.88 19.53
C ARG A 335 19.22 1.38 19.39
N SER A 336 19.58 0.62 20.42
CA SER A 336 19.17 -0.78 20.59
C SER A 336 17.96 -0.85 21.52
N VAL A 337 16.95 -1.63 21.13
CA VAL A 337 15.75 -1.87 21.94
C VAL A 337 15.62 -3.36 22.20
N VAL A 338 15.22 -3.72 23.42
CA VAL A 338 14.91 -5.10 23.79
C VAL A 338 13.43 -5.20 24.15
N ALA A 339 12.67 -5.97 23.38
CA ALA A 339 11.31 -6.35 23.75
C ALA A 339 11.38 -7.66 24.52
N THR A 340 10.98 -7.66 25.79
CA THR A 340 11.10 -8.81 26.70
C THR A 340 9.76 -9.07 27.37
N LEU A 341 9.36 -10.35 27.43
CA LEU A 341 8.29 -10.78 28.33
C LEU A 341 8.87 -10.93 29.73
N VAL A 342 8.55 -9.98 30.61
CA VAL A 342 8.97 -10.01 32.02
C VAL A 342 8.24 -11.15 32.73
N ASP A 343 6.97 -11.32 32.39
CA ASP A 343 6.11 -12.41 32.79
C ASP A 343 5.08 -12.68 31.66
N PRO A 344 4.23 -13.72 31.75
CA PRO A 344 3.26 -14.05 30.69
C PRO A 344 2.25 -12.94 30.35
N GLN A 345 2.12 -11.91 31.17
CA GLN A 345 1.17 -10.81 31.03
C GLN A 345 1.84 -9.44 30.89
N THR A 346 3.17 -9.34 30.97
CA THR A 346 3.87 -8.07 30.92
C THR A 346 4.95 -8.06 29.84
N LEU A 347 4.75 -7.23 28.81
CA LEU A 347 5.72 -6.97 27.76
C LEU A 347 6.41 -5.63 28.04
N ARG A 348 7.73 -5.64 28.07
CA ARG A 348 8.56 -4.45 28.28
C ARG A 348 9.42 -4.18 27.05
N PHE A 349 9.30 -2.99 26.48
CA PHE A 349 10.23 -2.45 25.50
C PHE A 349 11.28 -1.60 26.21
N SER A 350 12.50 -2.11 26.33
CA SER A 350 13.61 -1.45 27.02
C SER A 350 14.50 -0.78 25.99
N ILE A 351 14.53 0.55 25.99
CA ILE A 351 15.37 1.36 25.10
C ILE A 351 16.71 1.54 25.79
N LEU A 352 17.76 1.01 25.18
CA LEU A 352 19.10 1.03 25.74
C LEU A 352 19.83 2.33 25.39
N ASP A 353 20.75 2.71 26.26
CA ASP A 353 21.59 3.88 26.05
C ASP A 353 22.56 3.74 24.85
N ASP A 354 23.36 4.78 24.61
CA ASP A 354 24.32 4.81 23.49
C ASP A 354 25.58 3.98 23.80
N ASP A 355 25.79 3.64 25.07
CA ASP A 355 26.95 2.87 25.53
C ASP A 355 26.74 1.37 25.35
N TYR A 356 25.53 0.91 25.04
CA TYR A 356 25.30 -0.47 24.61
C TYR A 356 26.16 -0.85 23.38
N PRO A 357 26.86 -2.01 23.38
CA PRO A 357 26.74 -3.13 24.33
C PRO A 357 27.74 -3.13 25.49
N LEU A 358 28.48 -2.04 25.72
CA LEU A 358 29.41 -1.93 26.85
C LEU A 358 28.65 -1.90 28.18
N VAL A 359 27.50 -1.23 28.20
CA VAL A 359 26.58 -1.18 29.33
C VAL A 359 25.18 -1.58 28.87
N THR A 360 24.40 -2.22 29.74
CA THR A 360 23.00 -2.60 29.47
C THR A 360 22.03 -1.67 30.20
N GLN A 361 22.38 -0.39 30.30
CA GLN A 361 21.57 0.58 31.01
C GLN A 361 20.42 1.05 30.10
N GLU A 362 19.24 1.14 30.70
CA GLU A 362 18.02 1.60 30.03
C GLU A 362 17.93 3.12 30.14
N SER A 363 17.75 3.82 29.04
CA SER A 363 17.38 5.23 29.08
C SER A 363 15.90 5.39 29.43
N MET A 364 15.07 4.48 28.93
CA MET A 364 13.62 4.50 29.08
C MET A 364 13.03 3.13 28.74
N ALA A 365 11.87 2.80 29.29
CA ALA A 365 11.11 1.65 28.86
C ALA A 365 9.60 1.92 28.79
N LEU A 366 8.93 1.21 27.88
CA LEU A 366 7.48 1.21 27.73
C LEU A 366 6.94 -0.16 28.13
N ILE A 367 5.84 -0.17 28.86
CA ILE A 367 5.28 -1.36 29.51
C ILE A 367 3.83 -1.54 29.07
N ASP A 368 3.52 -2.75 28.63
CA ASP A 368 2.18 -3.21 28.32
C ASP A 368 1.84 -4.37 29.24
N HIS A 369 0.80 -4.16 30.05
CA HIS A 369 0.18 -5.19 30.84
C HIS A 369 -1.01 -5.69 30.04
N SER A 370 -1.00 -6.97 29.66
CA SER A 370 -2.03 -7.64 28.85
C SER A 370 -3.36 -7.81 29.61
N HIS A 371 -3.93 -6.72 30.12
CA HIS A 371 -5.23 -6.68 30.80
C HIS A 371 -6.36 -7.11 29.86
N ASN A 372 -6.28 -6.71 28.58
CA ASN A 372 -7.23 -7.05 27.52
C ASN A 372 -6.54 -7.60 26.24
N GLY A 373 -5.37 -8.22 26.42
CA GLY A 373 -4.44 -8.54 25.33
C GLY A 373 -3.38 -7.44 25.17
N PHE A 374 -2.30 -7.77 24.47
CA PHE A 374 -1.23 -6.83 24.19
C PHE A 374 -1.64 -5.82 23.10
N GLY A 375 -1.20 -4.58 23.26
CA GLY A 375 -1.45 -3.46 22.37
C GLY A 375 -1.85 -2.16 23.06
N THR A 376 -1.70 -2.05 24.38
CA THR A 376 -2.01 -0.86 25.17
C THR A 376 -0.80 -0.43 25.98
N LEU A 377 -0.42 0.83 25.88
CA LEU A 377 0.64 1.39 26.72
C LEU A 377 0.09 1.69 28.13
N ASP A 378 0.53 0.92 29.11
CA ASP A 378 0.08 1.00 30.50
C ASP A 378 1.08 1.75 31.40
N GLY A 379 2.38 1.59 31.15
CA GLY A 379 3.43 2.16 31.98
C GLY A 379 4.61 2.73 31.18
N ILE A 380 5.23 3.76 31.73
CA ILE A 380 6.48 4.34 31.22
C ILE A 380 7.48 4.33 32.37
N ALA A 381 8.65 3.73 32.16
CA ALA A 381 9.73 3.71 33.13
C ALA A 381 10.90 4.57 32.66
N VAL A 382 11.39 5.44 33.52
CA VAL A 382 12.54 6.34 33.26
C VAL A 382 13.48 6.34 34.44
N LEU A 383 14.72 6.81 34.26
CA LEU A 383 15.66 6.95 35.36
C LEU A 383 15.42 8.26 36.12
N VAL A 384 15.02 8.15 37.39
CA VAL A 384 14.92 9.28 38.33
C VAL A 384 15.99 9.08 39.40
N ASP A 385 16.91 10.04 39.54
CA ASP A 385 18.06 9.95 40.45
C ASP A 385 18.89 8.65 40.27
N GLY A 386 18.97 8.15 39.03
CA GLY A 386 19.68 6.91 38.68
C GLY A 386 18.95 5.62 39.06
N GLN A 387 17.67 5.70 39.46
CA GLN A 387 16.81 4.54 39.70
C GLN A 387 15.66 4.47 38.69
N PRO A 388 15.39 3.30 38.10
CA PRO A 388 14.24 3.13 37.22
C PRO A 388 12.95 3.32 38.01
N THR A 389 12.19 4.35 37.67
CA THR A 389 10.91 4.68 38.27
C THR A 389 9.84 4.55 37.20
N GLU A 390 8.83 3.72 37.48
CA GLU A 390 7.69 3.50 36.61
C GLU A 390 6.54 4.44 36.99
N ALA A 391 5.96 5.07 35.98
CA ALA A 391 4.75 5.84 36.11
C ALA A 391 3.65 5.24 35.23
N PRO A 392 2.40 5.21 35.73
CA PRO A 392 1.27 4.79 34.91
C PRO A 392 1.13 5.78 33.76
N ALA A 393 0.98 5.28 32.55
CA ALA A 393 0.93 6.10 31.35
C ALA A 393 -0.33 7.02 31.34
N GLN A 394 -1.33 6.77 32.20
CA GLN A 394 -2.49 7.64 32.42
C GLN A 394 -2.15 8.90 33.23
N ALA A 395 -1.03 8.93 33.97
CA ALA A 395 -0.59 10.08 34.74
C ALA A 395 0.14 11.13 33.88
N VAL A 396 0.33 10.85 32.58
CA VAL A 396 1.00 11.74 31.63
C VAL A 396 -0.04 12.67 30.97
N GLU A 397 0.29 13.95 30.84
CA GLU A 397 -0.56 14.95 30.18
C GLU A 397 -0.81 14.62 28.70
N GLY A 398 -1.95 15.07 28.15
CA GLY A 398 -2.47 14.62 26.85
C GLY A 398 -1.48 14.70 25.67
N ASP A 399 -0.81 15.84 25.48
CA ASP A 399 0.12 16.02 24.36
C ASP A 399 1.38 15.14 24.51
N VAL A 400 1.87 14.99 25.74
CA VAL A 400 3.03 14.14 26.05
C VAL A 400 2.66 12.67 25.88
N ARG A 401 1.46 12.28 26.30
CA ARG A 401 0.92 10.93 26.16
C ARG A 401 0.87 10.52 24.68
N GLU A 402 0.44 11.42 23.80
CA GLU A 402 0.37 11.14 22.37
C GLU A 402 1.74 10.80 21.77
N HIS A 403 2.81 11.48 22.20
CA HIS A 403 4.17 11.15 21.77
C HIS A 403 4.58 9.72 22.17
N PHE A 404 4.26 9.32 23.41
CA PHE A 404 4.54 7.98 23.91
C PHE A 404 3.71 6.90 23.22
N ASP A 405 2.45 7.15 22.91
CA ASP A 405 1.61 6.22 22.15
C ASP A 405 2.15 6.03 20.71
N ARG A 406 2.59 7.12 20.06
CA ARG A 406 3.26 7.03 18.74
C ARG A 406 4.56 6.24 18.79
N LEU A 407 5.38 6.47 19.83
CA LEU A 407 6.61 5.70 20.04
C LEU A 407 6.29 4.21 20.24
N TYR A 408 5.29 3.90 21.06
CA TYR A 408 4.86 2.53 21.33
C TYR A 408 4.41 1.80 20.05
N GLU A 409 3.54 2.42 19.25
CA GLU A 409 3.12 1.89 17.96
C GLU A 409 4.32 1.71 17.00
N SER A 410 5.24 2.66 16.96
CA SER A 410 6.44 2.59 16.12
C SER A 410 7.37 1.44 16.53
N LEU A 411 7.51 1.17 17.83
CA LEU A 411 8.28 0.04 18.36
C LEU A 411 7.68 -1.30 17.96
N TRP A 412 6.36 -1.46 18.05
CA TRP A 412 5.68 -2.65 17.55
C TRP A 412 5.88 -2.87 16.05
N ARG A 413 5.75 -1.81 15.24
CA ARG A 413 5.99 -1.88 13.79
C ARG A 413 7.40 -2.34 13.48
N GLN A 414 8.39 -1.78 14.18
CA GLN A 414 9.78 -2.17 13.99
C GLN A 414 10.02 -3.62 14.40
N LEU A 415 9.49 -4.05 15.55
CA LEU A 415 9.66 -5.42 16.05
C LEU A 415 9.02 -6.45 15.09
N LEU A 416 7.81 -6.19 14.59
CA LEU A 416 7.17 -7.04 13.58
C LEU A 416 8.01 -7.11 12.30
N GLY A 417 8.52 -5.98 11.81
CA GLY A 417 9.39 -5.93 10.64
C GLY A 417 10.69 -6.71 10.84
N VAL A 418 11.27 -6.70 12.05
CA VAL A 418 12.48 -7.46 12.39
C VAL A 418 12.19 -8.96 12.40
N VAL A 419 11.05 -9.36 12.94
CA VAL A 419 10.63 -10.77 12.97
C VAL A 419 10.37 -11.31 11.56
N ASP A 420 9.65 -10.56 10.72
CA ASP A 420 9.46 -10.91 9.32
C ASP A 420 10.80 -10.99 8.58
N TYR A 421 11.66 -9.98 8.73
CA TYR A 421 13.01 -9.99 8.16
C TYR A 421 13.80 -11.24 8.55
N ARG A 422 13.82 -11.62 9.83
CA ARG A 422 14.52 -12.82 10.31
C ARG A 422 13.91 -14.09 9.71
N ALA A 423 12.59 -14.17 9.60
CA ALA A 423 11.90 -15.31 9.00
C ALA A 423 12.23 -15.44 7.50
N GLN A 424 12.19 -14.33 6.74
CA GLN A 424 12.57 -14.32 5.33
C GLN A 424 14.06 -14.61 5.14
N LEU A 425 14.93 -14.07 5.98
CA LEU A 425 16.37 -14.32 5.92
C LEU A 425 16.70 -15.80 6.18
N ALA A 426 15.99 -16.45 7.11
CA ALA A 426 16.14 -17.88 7.35
C ALA A 426 15.75 -18.71 6.11
N LYS A 427 14.66 -18.33 5.42
CA LYS A 427 14.23 -18.92 4.15
C LYS A 427 15.16 -18.56 2.97
N GLY A 428 15.77 -17.38 2.99
CA GLY A 428 16.67 -16.87 1.95
C GLY A 428 17.94 -17.69 1.76
N ARG A 429 18.29 -18.53 2.74
CA ARG A 429 19.34 -19.56 2.57
C ARG A 429 18.96 -20.63 1.54
N LEU A 430 17.67 -20.75 1.21
CA LEU A 430 17.09 -21.78 0.34
C LEU A 430 16.54 -21.21 -0.98
N SER A 431 16.37 -19.88 -1.10
CA SER A 431 15.82 -19.23 -2.29
C SER A 431 16.38 -17.82 -2.49
N ALA A 432 16.73 -17.51 -3.74
CA ALA A 432 17.15 -16.16 -4.15
C ALA A 432 16.03 -15.13 -3.97
N ASP A 433 14.79 -15.51 -4.22
CA ASP A 433 13.62 -14.64 -4.05
C ASP A 433 13.41 -14.30 -2.57
N ALA A 434 13.47 -15.32 -1.69
CA ALA A 434 13.37 -15.08 -0.25
C ALA A 434 14.54 -14.23 0.30
N PHE A 435 15.72 -14.29 -0.32
CA PHE A 435 16.82 -13.39 0.01
C PHE A 435 16.53 -11.95 -0.46
N ALA A 436 15.98 -11.77 -1.66
CA ALA A 436 15.57 -10.46 -2.17
C ALA A 436 14.47 -9.84 -1.28
N ASP A 437 13.47 -10.62 -0.90
CA ASP A 437 12.41 -10.22 0.04
C ASP A 437 12.98 -9.79 1.39
N ALA A 438 13.96 -10.52 1.92
CA ALA A 438 14.65 -10.14 3.14
C ALA A 438 15.40 -8.80 2.98
N GLN A 439 16.07 -8.56 1.84
CA GLN A 439 16.71 -7.26 1.60
C GLN A 439 15.68 -6.13 1.44
N ALA A 440 14.54 -6.38 0.79
CA ALA A 440 13.45 -5.42 0.67
C ALA A 440 12.85 -5.07 2.04
N ALA A 441 12.59 -6.07 2.89
CA ALA A 441 12.15 -5.88 4.28
C ALA A 441 13.14 -5.03 5.09
N ARG A 442 14.44 -5.33 4.97
CA ARG A 442 15.51 -4.52 5.58
C ARG A 442 15.52 -3.07 5.05
N GLY A 443 15.31 -2.89 3.75
CA GLY A 443 15.20 -1.59 3.11
C GLY A 443 14.04 -0.76 3.67
N ARG A 444 12.85 -1.36 3.80
CA ARG A 444 11.66 -0.72 4.40
C ARG A 444 11.93 -0.24 5.83
N MET A 445 12.51 -1.08 6.69
CA MET A 445 12.86 -0.69 8.06
C MET A 445 13.84 0.49 8.11
N ARG A 446 14.81 0.55 7.19
CA ARG A 446 15.80 1.64 7.13
C ARG A 446 15.23 2.98 6.70
N LYS A 447 14.20 2.99 5.86
CA LYS A 447 13.55 4.25 5.41
C LYS A 447 12.95 5.03 6.58
N ARG A 448 12.52 4.34 7.65
CA ARG A 448 11.92 4.95 8.84
C ARG A 448 12.93 5.45 9.88
N LEU A 449 14.23 5.31 9.63
CA LEU A 449 15.26 5.65 10.62
C LEU A 449 15.20 7.12 11.08
N GLY A 450 14.90 8.06 10.17
CA GLY A 450 14.80 9.48 10.48
C GLY A 450 13.64 9.78 11.45
N GLU A 451 12.44 9.34 11.08
CA GLU A 451 11.22 9.45 11.90
C GLU A 451 11.39 8.79 13.27
N GLN A 452 11.93 7.57 13.32
CA GLN A 452 12.17 6.85 14.58
C GLN A 452 13.11 7.63 15.50
N LYS A 453 14.18 8.23 14.94
CA LYS A 453 15.14 9.02 15.70
C LYS A 453 14.50 10.28 16.27
N GLU A 454 13.64 10.95 15.49
CA GLU A 454 12.89 12.12 15.94
C GLU A 454 11.93 11.77 17.08
N LEU A 455 11.13 10.72 16.94
CA LEU A 455 10.22 10.24 17.99
C LEU A 455 10.97 9.89 19.29
N LEU A 456 12.11 9.20 19.17
CA LEU A 456 12.97 8.85 20.30
C LEU A 456 13.46 10.09 21.04
N ASN A 457 13.94 11.09 20.31
CA ASN A 457 14.45 12.33 20.89
C ASN A 457 13.36 13.13 21.60
N ILE A 458 12.15 13.20 20.99
CA ILE A 458 11.00 13.86 21.61
C ILE A 458 10.64 13.17 22.92
N CYS A 459 10.48 11.85 22.92
CA CYS A 459 10.09 11.13 24.13
C CYS A 459 11.19 11.12 25.19
N ALA A 460 12.47 11.08 24.80
CA ALA A 460 13.59 11.22 25.73
C ALA A 460 13.60 12.61 26.40
N PHE A 461 13.35 13.67 25.63
CA PHE A 461 13.24 15.03 26.17
C PHE A 461 12.05 15.15 27.13
N GLU A 462 10.89 14.60 26.77
CA GLU A 462 9.73 14.57 27.66
C GLU A 462 9.98 13.72 28.91
N ALA A 463 10.72 12.61 28.79
CA ALA A 463 11.11 11.77 29.90
C ALA A 463 12.04 12.48 30.89
N ASP A 464 12.99 13.28 30.40
CA ASP A 464 13.88 14.08 31.24
C ASP A 464 13.15 15.26 31.91
N ARG A 465 12.17 15.85 31.21
CA ARG A 465 11.40 17.01 31.70
C ARG A 465 10.30 16.61 32.66
N ALA A 466 9.62 15.51 32.37
CA ALA A 466 8.65 14.90 33.26
C ALA A 466 9.44 14.27 34.41
N ASN A 467 9.63 15.02 35.48
CA ASN A 467 10.00 14.45 36.78
C ASN A 467 8.77 13.64 37.26
N PHE A 468 8.53 12.49 36.62
CA PHE A 468 7.30 11.68 36.65
C PHE A 468 6.83 11.52 38.08
N GLY A 469 5.86 12.34 38.48
CA GLY A 469 5.16 12.26 39.76
C GLY A 469 6.04 11.87 40.95
N ALA A 470 7.24 12.47 41.11
CA ALA A 470 8.01 12.28 42.33
C ALA A 470 7.23 12.87 43.50
N ALA A 471 6.39 12.05 44.11
CA ALA A 471 6.15 12.09 45.52
C ALA A 471 7.53 11.97 46.18
N ARG A 472 8.19 13.11 46.41
CA ARG A 472 9.18 13.19 47.48
C ARG A 472 8.45 12.63 48.72
N PRO A 473 8.88 11.52 49.33
CA PRO A 473 8.47 11.29 50.71
C PRO A 473 8.91 12.55 51.45
N GLN A 474 7.94 13.32 51.96
CA GLN A 474 8.25 14.42 52.87
C GLN A 474 9.12 13.80 53.96
N ALA A 475 10.37 14.26 54.04
CA ALA A 475 11.25 13.92 55.14
C ALA A 475 10.45 14.15 56.42
N ALA A 476 10.20 13.08 57.16
CA ALA A 476 9.57 13.15 58.46
C ALA A 476 10.29 14.25 59.25
N ALA A 477 9.53 15.25 59.68
CA ALA A 477 10.04 16.30 60.56
C ALA A 477 10.81 15.64 61.72
N PRO A 478 11.97 16.19 62.14
CA PRO A 478 12.77 15.57 63.18
C PRO A 478 11.91 15.41 64.43
N ALA A 479 11.78 14.17 64.88
CA ALA A 479 11.05 13.82 66.09
C ALA A 479 11.62 14.65 67.25
N GLN A 480 10.75 15.42 67.90
CA GLN A 480 11.09 16.10 69.15
C GLN A 480 11.44 15.04 70.21
N PRO A 481 12.45 15.27 71.07
CA PRO A 481 12.84 14.31 72.07
C PRO A 481 11.74 14.14 73.12
N LEU A 482 11.36 12.89 73.37
CA LEU A 482 10.46 12.49 74.44
C LEU A 482 11.04 12.88 75.80
N VAL A 483 10.32 13.76 76.51
CA VAL A 483 10.49 13.97 77.95
C VAL A 483 9.60 12.94 78.67
N PRO A 484 10.11 12.11 79.60
CA PRO A 484 9.28 11.17 80.32
C PRO A 484 8.50 11.91 81.41
N ASN A 485 7.17 11.95 81.29
CA ASN A 485 6.32 12.48 82.35
C ASN A 485 5.82 11.32 83.23
N LEU A 486 6.19 11.40 84.51
CA LEU A 486 5.77 10.50 85.59
C LEU A 486 4.25 10.62 85.81
N ALA A 487 3.58 9.47 85.91
CA ALA A 487 2.21 9.38 86.38
C ALA A 487 2.11 9.71 87.88
N PRO A 488 1.00 10.31 88.34
CA PRO A 488 0.50 10.07 89.67
C PRO A 488 -0.78 9.21 89.65
N THR A 489 -0.81 8.39 90.68
CA THR A 489 -1.84 7.48 91.17
C THR A 489 -3.24 8.08 91.34
N GLY A 490 -4.26 7.28 91.02
CA GLY A 490 -5.32 6.93 91.97
C GLY A 490 -6.65 7.71 91.91
N ALA A 491 -7.73 6.99 91.56
CA ALA A 491 -8.90 6.71 92.41
C ALA A 491 -10.24 6.70 91.63
N ALA A 492 -11.00 5.60 91.83
CA ALA A 492 -12.46 5.51 92.03
C ALA A 492 -13.41 6.14 90.97
N SER A 493 -14.53 5.56 90.52
CA SER A 493 -15.33 4.36 90.86
C SER A 493 -16.52 4.31 89.88
N ALA A 494 -17.17 3.14 89.81
CA ALA A 494 -18.60 2.91 89.52
C ALA A 494 -19.11 3.10 88.07
N THR A 495 -19.48 2.05 87.32
CA THR A 495 -20.68 1.16 87.37
C THR A 495 -21.61 1.53 86.19
N GLU A 496 -21.74 0.66 85.19
CA GLU A 496 -22.99 -0.05 84.87
C GLU A 496 -22.85 -0.90 83.59
N LEU A 497 -23.08 -2.19 83.79
CA LEU A 497 -23.36 -3.19 82.77
C LEU A 497 -24.79 -3.03 82.25
N THR A 498 -25.01 -3.21 80.96
CA THR A 498 -26.10 -4.09 80.47
C THR A 498 -25.74 -4.62 79.10
N GLY A 499 -25.67 -5.96 78.99
CA GLY A 499 -25.61 -6.66 77.71
C GLY A 499 -26.98 -7.19 77.31
N ALA A 500 -27.11 -7.59 76.05
CA ALA A 500 -28.04 -8.64 75.63
C ALA A 500 -27.59 -9.21 74.28
N LEU A 501 -27.47 -10.54 74.27
CA LEU A 501 -27.11 -11.47 73.19
C LEU A 501 -28.39 -11.91 72.40
N PRO A 502 -28.32 -12.80 71.38
CA PRO A 502 -29.05 -12.69 70.11
C PRO A 502 -30.19 -13.73 69.88
N SER A 503 -30.70 -13.72 68.64
CA SER A 503 -31.35 -14.82 67.87
C SER A 503 -32.88 -14.97 68.05
N PRO A 504 -33.63 -15.51 67.05
CA PRO A 504 -33.26 -16.48 66.00
C PRO A 504 -32.88 -15.92 64.63
#